data_AF-E1VBD9-F1
#
_entry.id   AF-E1VBD9-F1
#
_cell.length_a   1.000
_cell.length_b   1.000
_cell.length_c   1.000
_cell.angle_alpha   90.00
_cell.angle_beta   90.00
_cell.angle_gamma   90.00
#
_symmetry.space_group_name_H-M   'P 1'
#
loop_
_entity.id
_entity.type
_entity.pdbx_description
1 polymer ?
#
loop_
_entity_poly.entity_id
_entity_poly.type
_entity_poly.pdbx_seq_one_letter_code
_entity_poly.pdbx_strand_id
1 'polypeptide(L)'
;MAFDSSSTYVATEALKQAVNAAVTLQRPLLIKGEPGTGKTLLAEELAASLDTRLITWHIKSTTKAAQGLYEYDAVSRLRDSQLGIEGVENVANYLHPGKLWEAFTSDERVVLLIDEIDKADIEFPNDLLQELDRMEFHVYETGETIRARHRPVVVITSNNEKELPDAFLRRCFFHYIDFPDKQTMQDIVDVHFPEIAPRLVGQALEVFFELREAPGLKKKPSTSELVDWLKLLMADELAQEALYQRDPARALPPLAGALVKNEQDTQLLERLAFMMRRQRR
;
A
#
# COMPACT_ATOMS: atom_id res chain seq x y z
N MET A 1 -8.54 -20.65 10.36
CA MET A 1 -8.36 -19.47 11.23
C MET A 1 -9.03 -18.29 10.55
N ALA A 2 -9.69 -17.43 11.32
CA ALA A 2 -10.36 -16.24 10.79
C ALA A 2 -9.50 -15.01 11.12
N PHE A 3 -9.12 -14.24 10.11
CA PHE A 3 -8.59 -12.89 10.26
C PHE A 3 -9.68 -12.00 10.90
N ASP A 4 -9.29 -11.28 11.95
CA ASP A 4 -10.14 -10.37 12.71
C ASP A 4 -9.44 -9.01 12.85
N SER A 5 -10.17 -7.98 13.32
CA SER A 5 -9.57 -6.68 13.63
C SER A 5 -8.50 -6.83 14.71
N SER A 6 -7.41 -6.10 14.57
CA SER A 6 -6.34 -6.04 15.58
C SER A 6 -6.37 -4.71 16.34
N SER A 7 -5.54 -4.58 17.37
CA SER A 7 -5.36 -3.31 18.09
C SER A 7 -4.83 -2.18 17.21
N THR A 8 -4.29 -2.52 16.03
CA THR A 8 -3.58 -1.61 15.12
C THR A 8 -4.27 -1.49 13.76
N TYR A 9 -5.30 -2.31 13.47
CA TYR A 9 -6.00 -2.30 12.19
C TYR A 9 -7.50 -2.57 12.32
N VAL A 10 -8.30 -1.59 11.87
CA VAL A 10 -9.76 -1.66 11.85
C VAL A 10 -10.21 -2.26 10.52
N ALA A 11 -10.58 -3.55 10.54
CA ALA A 11 -11.08 -4.27 9.37
C ALA A 11 -12.62 -4.31 9.35
N THR A 12 -13.23 -3.97 8.21
CA THR A 12 -14.67 -4.18 8.00
C THR A 12 -14.99 -5.68 7.89
N GLU A 13 -16.23 -6.08 8.20
CA GLU A 13 -16.66 -7.47 8.06
C GLU A 13 -16.50 -8.00 6.63
N ALA A 14 -16.76 -7.15 5.63
CA ALA A 14 -16.57 -7.51 4.22
C ALA A 14 -15.09 -7.78 3.89
N LEU A 15 -14.16 -6.99 4.46
CA LEU A 15 -12.72 -7.20 4.30
C LEU A 15 -12.29 -8.51 4.97
N LYS A 16 -12.74 -8.76 6.21
CA LYS A 16 -12.46 -10.03 6.92
C LYS A 16 -12.91 -11.24 6.11
N GLN A 17 -14.13 -11.19 5.55
CA GLN A 17 -14.65 -12.27 4.71
C GLN A 17 -13.80 -12.48 3.45
N ALA A 18 -13.40 -11.40 2.76
CA ALA A 18 -12.56 -11.48 1.58
C ALA A 18 -11.18 -12.11 1.88
N VAL A 19 -10.53 -11.67 2.97
CA VAL A 19 -9.25 -12.23 3.44
C VAL A 19 -9.40 -13.71 3.77
N ASN A 20 -10.41 -14.08 4.56
CA ASN A 20 -10.64 -15.45 4.97
C ASN A 20 -10.94 -16.38 3.78
N ALA A 21 -11.72 -15.90 2.81
CA ALA A 21 -11.99 -16.64 1.57
C ALA A 21 -10.71 -16.85 0.75
N ALA A 22 -9.88 -15.82 0.60
CA ALA A 22 -8.62 -15.90 -0.14
C ALA A 22 -7.62 -16.88 0.52
N VAL A 23 -7.46 -16.81 1.85
CA VAL A 23 -6.58 -17.71 2.62
C VAL A 23 -7.05 -19.15 2.54
N THR A 24 -8.37 -19.39 2.65
CA THR A 24 -8.98 -20.73 2.64
C THR A 24 -8.89 -21.37 1.26
N LEU A 25 -9.18 -20.61 0.20
CA LEU A 25 -9.17 -21.10 -1.18
C LEU A 25 -7.77 -21.04 -1.82
N GLN A 26 -6.78 -20.52 -1.10
CA GLN A 26 -5.40 -20.33 -1.57
C GLN A 26 -5.34 -19.55 -2.89
N ARG A 27 -6.19 -18.53 -3.01
CA ARG A 27 -6.24 -17.64 -4.17
C ARG A 27 -5.66 -16.28 -3.80
N PRO A 28 -5.00 -15.57 -4.73
CA PRO A 28 -4.50 -14.23 -4.47
C PRO A 28 -5.62 -13.26 -4.07
N LEU A 29 -5.33 -12.37 -3.13
CA LEU A 29 -6.22 -11.30 -2.70
C LEU A 29 -5.74 -9.97 -3.29
N LEU A 30 -6.52 -9.37 -4.18
CA LEU A 30 -6.29 -8.04 -4.72
C LEU A 30 -7.09 -7.00 -3.92
N ILE A 31 -6.37 -6.09 -3.28
CA ILE A 31 -6.90 -4.98 -2.52
C ILE A 31 -6.70 -3.68 -3.30
N LYS A 32 -7.80 -3.03 -3.64
CA LYS A 32 -7.79 -1.68 -4.21
C LYS A 32 -8.29 -0.66 -3.19
N GLY A 33 -7.83 0.58 -3.30
CA GLY A 33 -8.34 1.68 -2.49
C GLY A 33 -7.44 2.90 -2.62
N GLU A 34 -7.93 4.04 -2.11
CA GLU A 34 -7.15 5.28 -2.10
C GLU A 34 -5.82 5.12 -1.32
N PRO A 35 -4.80 5.96 -1.59
CA PRO A 35 -3.61 6.03 -0.76
C PRO A 35 -3.95 6.25 0.72
N GLY A 36 -3.25 5.56 1.63
CA GLY A 36 -3.45 5.71 3.08
C GLY A 36 -4.64 4.96 3.67
N THR A 37 -5.33 4.09 2.93
CA THR A 37 -6.41 3.22 3.47
C THR A 37 -5.91 1.96 4.19
N GLY A 38 -4.60 1.84 4.44
CA GLY A 38 -4.03 0.72 5.21
C GLY A 38 -3.86 -0.61 4.44
N LYS A 39 -3.77 -0.57 3.10
CA LYS A 39 -3.60 -1.77 2.25
C LYS A 39 -2.33 -2.58 2.57
N THR A 40 -1.21 -1.91 2.76
CA THR A 40 0.08 -2.53 3.12
C THR A 40 0.02 -3.11 4.53
N LEU A 41 -0.52 -2.34 5.48
CA LEU A 41 -0.69 -2.74 6.89
C LEU A 41 -1.55 -4.00 7.02
N LEU A 42 -2.58 -4.19 6.18
CA LEU A 42 -3.37 -5.42 6.13
C LEU A 42 -2.50 -6.68 5.96
N ALA A 43 -1.47 -6.63 5.12
CA ALA A 43 -0.61 -7.80 4.88
C ALA A 43 0.32 -8.07 6.09
N GLU A 44 0.78 -7.03 6.77
CA GLU A 44 1.56 -7.11 8.01
C GLU A 44 0.72 -7.77 9.12
N GLU A 45 -0.50 -7.29 9.33
CA GLU A 45 -1.44 -7.84 10.30
C GLU A 45 -1.85 -9.27 9.97
N LEU A 46 -2.03 -9.57 8.68
CA LEU A 46 -2.33 -10.93 8.24
C LEU A 46 -1.18 -11.89 8.55
N ALA A 47 0.07 -11.48 8.28
CA ALA A 47 1.25 -12.27 8.59
C ALA A 47 1.38 -12.50 10.11
N ALA A 48 1.17 -11.47 10.91
CA ALA A 48 1.15 -11.56 12.37
C ALA A 48 0.04 -12.50 12.88
N SER A 49 -1.17 -12.41 12.33
CA SER A 49 -2.30 -13.27 12.72
C SER A 49 -2.10 -14.75 12.37
N LEU A 50 -1.30 -15.03 11.33
CA LEU A 50 -0.96 -16.37 10.88
C LEU A 50 0.34 -16.89 11.49
N ASP A 51 0.99 -16.10 12.36
CA ASP A 51 2.30 -16.38 12.94
C ASP A 51 3.33 -16.79 11.88
N THR A 52 3.42 -15.98 10.82
CA THR A 52 4.33 -16.26 9.70
C THR A 52 5.07 -15.03 9.23
N ARG A 53 6.15 -15.26 8.50
CA ARG A 53 6.95 -14.24 7.85
C ARG A 53 6.19 -13.56 6.71
N LEU A 54 6.30 -12.23 6.68
CA LEU A 54 5.92 -11.40 5.55
C LEU A 54 7.11 -11.23 4.60
N ILE A 55 6.89 -11.51 3.31
CA ILE A 55 7.81 -11.18 2.22
C ILE A 55 7.15 -10.07 1.41
N THR A 56 7.81 -8.92 1.32
CA THR A 56 7.28 -7.77 0.58
C THR A 56 8.07 -7.53 -0.70
N TRP A 57 7.33 -7.40 -1.81
CA TRP A 57 7.85 -7.00 -3.10
C TRP A 57 7.21 -5.68 -3.53
N HIS A 58 7.94 -4.58 -3.35
CA HIS A 58 7.51 -3.26 -3.80
C HIS A 58 7.73 -3.09 -5.30
N ILE A 59 6.64 -2.81 -6.02
CA ILE A 59 6.68 -2.63 -7.46
C ILE A 59 7.06 -1.19 -7.80
N LYS A 60 8.00 -1.04 -8.73
CA LYS A 60 8.46 0.23 -9.28
C LYS A 60 8.06 0.32 -10.75
N SER A 61 8.12 1.53 -11.32
CA SER A 61 7.83 1.75 -12.74
C SER A 61 8.71 0.94 -13.70
N THR A 62 9.92 0.59 -13.27
CA THR A 62 10.88 -0.20 -14.05
C THR A 62 10.85 -1.69 -13.71
N THR A 63 10.02 -2.12 -12.75
CA THR A 63 9.99 -3.51 -12.31
C THR A 63 9.46 -4.41 -13.43
N LYS A 64 10.16 -5.52 -13.67
CA LYS A 64 9.76 -6.57 -14.61
C LYS A 64 9.41 -7.85 -13.85
N ALA A 65 8.48 -8.64 -14.38
CA ALA A 65 8.02 -9.89 -13.76
C ALA A 65 9.20 -10.85 -13.47
N ALA A 66 10.14 -10.96 -14.41
CA ALA A 66 11.36 -11.76 -14.28
C ALA A 66 12.15 -11.46 -13.00
N GLN A 67 12.24 -10.19 -12.56
CA GLN A 67 12.97 -9.81 -11.34
C GLN A 67 12.31 -10.33 -10.07
N GLY A 68 11.00 -10.61 -10.11
CA GLY A 68 10.31 -11.33 -9.04
C GLY A 68 10.74 -12.79 -8.96
N LEU A 69 11.11 -13.39 -10.09
CA LEU A 69 11.52 -14.78 -10.20
C LEU A 69 13.01 -14.89 -9.84
N TYR A 70 13.90 -14.30 -10.64
CA TYR A 70 15.34 -14.27 -10.40
C TYR A 70 16.05 -13.26 -11.32
N GLU A 71 17.28 -12.91 -10.97
CA GLU A 71 18.20 -12.18 -11.84
C GLU A 71 19.41 -13.06 -12.15
N TYR A 72 19.84 -13.07 -13.41
CA TYR A 72 21.03 -13.82 -13.85
C TYR A 72 22.19 -12.86 -14.12
N ASP A 73 23.26 -12.95 -13.31
CA ASP A 73 24.46 -12.15 -13.47
C ASP A 73 25.42 -12.75 -14.50
N ALA A 74 25.04 -12.61 -15.78
CA ALA A 74 25.86 -13.03 -16.90
C ALA A 74 27.22 -12.30 -16.95
N VAL A 75 27.33 -11.08 -16.41
CA VAL A 75 28.53 -10.24 -16.49
C VAL A 75 29.60 -10.77 -15.54
N SER A 76 29.24 -11.03 -14.27
CA SER A 76 30.16 -11.66 -13.32
C SER A 76 30.57 -13.04 -13.81
N ARG A 77 29.64 -13.84 -14.33
CA ARG A 77 29.98 -15.16 -14.89
C ARG A 77 30.97 -15.07 -16.04
N LEU A 78 30.79 -14.15 -16.97
CA LEU A 78 31.71 -13.96 -18.09
C LEU A 78 33.10 -13.55 -17.61
N ARG A 79 33.17 -12.60 -16.68
CA ARG A 79 34.44 -12.15 -16.08
C ARG A 79 35.16 -13.30 -15.38
N ASP A 80 34.46 -14.05 -14.54
CA ASP A 80 35.03 -15.15 -13.77
C ASP A 80 35.48 -16.30 -14.69
N SER A 81 34.73 -16.54 -15.78
CA SER A 81 35.12 -17.47 -16.86
C SER A 81 36.41 -17.06 -17.57
N GLN A 82 36.63 -15.77 -17.78
CA GLN A 82 37.87 -15.26 -18.39
C GLN A 82 39.07 -15.34 -17.45
N LEU A 83 38.82 -15.22 -16.13
CA LEU A 83 39.84 -15.27 -15.08
C LEU A 83 40.18 -16.71 -14.65
N GLY A 84 39.43 -17.72 -15.11
CA GLY A 84 39.64 -19.12 -14.77
C GLY A 84 39.33 -19.44 -13.30
N ILE A 85 38.34 -18.76 -12.71
CA ILE A 85 37.89 -19.02 -11.34
C ILE A 85 37.19 -20.39 -11.29
N GLU A 86 37.48 -21.21 -10.27
CA GLU A 86 36.79 -22.49 -10.06
C GLU A 86 35.30 -22.27 -9.69
N GLY A 87 34.40 -23.11 -10.19
CA GLY A 87 32.96 -23.04 -9.88
C GLY A 87 32.14 -22.20 -10.86
N VAL A 88 32.74 -21.66 -11.93
CA VAL A 88 32.07 -20.88 -12.99
C VAL A 88 31.12 -21.74 -13.83
N GLU A 89 31.41 -23.03 -13.94
CA GLU A 89 30.56 -24.02 -14.61
C GLU A 89 29.21 -24.19 -13.91
N ASN A 90 29.12 -23.90 -12.62
CA ASN A 90 27.86 -23.93 -11.89
C ASN A 90 27.09 -22.62 -12.06
N VAL A 91 26.14 -22.62 -13.00
CA VAL A 91 25.34 -21.44 -13.34
C VAL A 91 24.51 -20.92 -12.16
N ALA A 92 24.14 -21.80 -11.21
CA ALA A 92 23.35 -21.41 -10.03
C ALA A 92 24.07 -20.38 -9.14
N ASN A 93 25.39 -20.33 -9.18
CA ASN A 93 26.19 -19.34 -8.43
C ASN A 93 25.95 -17.89 -8.90
N TYR A 94 25.38 -17.72 -10.10
CA TYR A 94 25.11 -16.43 -10.73
C TYR A 94 23.62 -16.11 -10.82
N LEU A 95 22.78 -16.93 -10.17
CA LEU A 95 21.35 -16.67 -10.03
C LEU A 95 21.08 -16.02 -8.69
N HIS A 96 20.42 -14.87 -8.73
CA HIS A 96 19.95 -14.16 -7.56
C HIS A 96 18.45 -14.37 -7.42
N PRO A 97 17.98 -15.09 -6.38
CA PRO A 97 16.56 -15.31 -6.15
C PRO A 97 15.78 -14.00 -6.03
N GLY A 98 14.66 -13.91 -6.75
CA GLY A 98 13.69 -12.84 -6.59
C GLY A 98 12.70 -13.13 -5.46
N LYS A 99 11.76 -12.21 -5.21
CA LYS A 99 10.79 -12.32 -4.10
C LYS A 99 9.79 -13.47 -4.23
N LEU A 100 9.40 -13.85 -5.45
CA LEU A 100 8.59 -15.04 -5.69
C LEU A 100 9.39 -16.32 -5.43
N TRP A 101 10.67 -16.35 -5.83
CA TRP A 101 11.55 -17.48 -5.51
C TRP A 101 11.67 -17.65 -4.00
N GLU A 102 12.03 -16.57 -3.28
CA GLU A 102 12.13 -16.58 -1.81
C GLU A 102 10.84 -17.12 -1.15
N ALA A 103 9.66 -16.72 -1.65
CA ALA A 103 8.38 -17.18 -1.15
C ALA A 103 8.10 -18.65 -1.49
N PHE A 104 8.44 -19.09 -2.70
CA PHE A 104 8.16 -20.46 -3.16
C PHE A 104 9.09 -21.48 -2.51
N THR A 105 10.36 -21.14 -2.30
CA THR A 105 11.33 -22.05 -1.67
C THR A 105 11.38 -21.97 -0.15
N SER A 106 10.54 -21.13 0.46
CA SER A 106 10.42 -21.02 1.92
C SER A 106 10.06 -22.37 2.55
N ASP A 107 10.70 -22.70 3.69
CA ASP A 107 10.44 -23.92 4.47
C ASP A 107 9.18 -23.81 5.35
N GLU A 108 8.55 -22.63 5.36
CA GLU A 108 7.27 -22.35 6.02
C GLU A 108 6.32 -21.62 5.07
N ARG A 109 5.01 -21.67 5.35
CA ARG A 109 4.00 -20.93 4.59
C ARG A 109 4.09 -19.45 4.92
N VAL A 110 4.47 -18.60 3.96
CA VAL A 110 4.60 -17.15 4.14
C VAL A 110 3.40 -16.36 3.63
N VAL A 111 3.31 -15.09 4.05
CA VAL A 111 2.50 -14.07 3.35
C VAL A 111 3.41 -13.36 2.34
N LEU A 112 3.02 -13.33 1.07
CA LEU A 112 3.69 -12.57 0.02
C LEU A 112 2.85 -11.34 -0.32
N LEU A 113 3.39 -10.15 -0.05
CA LEU A 113 2.82 -8.88 -0.45
C LEU A 113 3.45 -8.39 -1.76
N ILE A 114 2.65 -8.25 -2.81
CA ILE A 114 3.00 -7.55 -4.05
C ILE A 114 2.39 -6.15 -3.95
N ASP A 115 3.22 -5.18 -3.59
CA ASP A 115 2.75 -3.84 -3.23
C ASP A 115 2.76 -2.89 -4.42
N GLU A 116 1.66 -2.17 -4.63
CA GLU A 116 1.45 -1.18 -5.68
C GLU A 116 1.68 -1.72 -7.10
N ILE A 117 1.02 -2.85 -7.42
CA ILE A 117 1.18 -3.57 -8.70
C ILE A 117 0.92 -2.71 -9.94
N ASP A 118 0.13 -1.65 -9.81
CA ASP A 118 -0.21 -0.71 -10.86
C ASP A 118 0.89 0.33 -11.19
N LYS A 119 1.99 0.36 -10.42
CA LYS A 119 3.14 1.22 -10.74
C LYS A 119 3.94 0.76 -11.94
N ALA A 120 4.06 -0.55 -12.14
CA ALA A 120 4.79 -1.13 -13.26
C ALA A 120 4.08 -0.92 -14.61
N ASP A 121 4.68 -1.46 -15.66
CA ASP A 121 4.09 -1.50 -17.00
C ASP A 121 2.74 -2.25 -17.01
N ILE A 122 1.88 -1.93 -17.98
CA ILE A 122 0.54 -2.56 -18.10
C ILE A 122 0.62 -4.07 -18.35
N GLU A 123 1.72 -4.56 -18.92
CA GLU A 123 1.97 -5.98 -19.17
C GLU A 123 2.35 -6.75 -17.89
N PHE A 124 2.93 -6.06 -16.90
CA PHE A 124 3.49 -6.67 -15.69
C PHE A 124 2.54 -7.61 -14.93
N PRO A 125 1.26 -7.27 -14.67
CA PRO A 125 0.36 -8.18 -13.98
C PRO A 125 0.09 -9.46 -14.76
N ASN A 126 -0.03 -9.37 -16.09
CA ASN A 126 -0.28 -10.53 -16.95
C ASN A 126 0.94 -11.47 -17.00
N ASP A 127 2.14 -10.91 -16.98
CA ASP A 127 3.40 -11.66 -16.98
C ASP A 127 3.64 -12.46 -15.70
N LEU A 128 2.87 -12.22 -14.63
CA LEU A 128 2.91 -12.97 -13.37
C LEU A 128 1.77 -13.99 -13.22
N LEU A 129 0.83 -14.04 -14.17
CA LEU A 129 -0.38 -14.83 -14.00
C LEU A 129 -0.10 -16.32 -13.89
N GLN A 130 0.79 -16.82 -14.73
CA GLN A 130 1.08 -18.25 -14.77
C GLN A 130 1.75 -18.71 -13.48
N GLU A 131 2.68 -17.90 -12.98
CA GLU A 131 3.49 -18.15 -11.80
C GLU A 131 2.63 -18.08 -10.54
N LEU A 132 1.72 -17.10 -10.45
CA LEU A 132 0.78 -16.99 -9.33
C LEU A 132 -0.32 -18.06 -9.36
N ASP A 133 -0.77 -18.51 -10.54
CA ASP A 133 -1.77 -19.57 -10.64
C ASP A 133 -1.18 -20.93 -10.27
N ARG A 134 -0.03 -21.27 -10.87
CA ARG A 134 0.60 -22.59 -10.70
C ARG A 134 1.48 -22.69 -9.46
N MET A 135 1.90 -21.54 -8.91
CA MET A 135 2.89 -21.45 -7.83
C MET A 135 4.20 -22.15 -8.22
N GLU A 136 4.60 -21.99 -9.49
CA GLU A 136 5.84 -22.51 -10.04
C GLU A 136 6.36 -21.60 -11.16
N PHE A 137 7.66 -21.62 -11.40
CA PHE A 137 8.29 -20.99 -12.58
C PHE A 137 9.51 -21.79 -13.03
N HIS A 138 9.91 -21.60 -14.28
CA HIS A 138 11.05 -22.28 -14.88
C HIS A 138 12.29 -21.38 -14.90
N VAL A 139 13.43 -21.94 -14.52
CA VAL A 139 14.74 -21.29 -14.55
C VAL A 139 15.48 -21.79 -15.78
N TYR A 140 15.59 -20.94 -16.79
CA TYR A 140 16.12 -21.33 -18.10
C TYR A 140 17.60 -21.70 -18.06
N GLU A 141 18.36 -21.03 -17.20
CA GLU A 141 19.80 -21.19 -17.05
C GLU A 141 20.21 -22.55 -16.45
N THR A 142 19.37 -23.09 -15.57
CA THR A 142 19.61 -24.40 -14.91
C THR A 142 18.73 -25.52 -15.48
N GLY A 143 17.65 -25.17 -16.19
CA GLY A 143 16.62 -26.12 -16.63
C GLY A 143 15.72 -26.61 -15.49
N GLU A 144 15.80 -25.99 -14.32
CA GLU A 144 15.03 -26.37 -13.14
C GLU A 144 13.64 -25.70 -13.14
N THR A 145 12.64 -26.38 -12.58
CA THR A 145 11.35 -25.77 -12.26
C THR A 145 11.23 -25.58 -10.76
N ILE A 146 11.19 -24.33 -10.31
CA ILE A 146 10.98 -23.98 -8.92
C ILE A 146 9.48 -24.05 -8.63
N ARG A 147 9.09 -24.87 -7.66
CA ARG A 147 7.70 -25.02 -7.19
C ARG A 147 7.59 -24.58 -5.74
N ALA A 148 6.47 -23.96 -5.39
CA ALA A 148 6.20 -23.59 -4.01
C ALA A 148 6.13 -24.83 -3.11
N ARG A 149 7.02 -24.90 -2.12
CA ARG A 149 7.00 -25.94 -1.06
C ARG A 149 5.74 -25.80 -0.20
N HIS A 150 5.49 -24.57 0.21
CA HIS A 150 4.29 -24.15 0.92
C HIS A 150 3.62 -23.03 0.16
N ARG A 151 2.35 -23.22 -0.22
CA ARG A 151 1.61 -22.25 -1.03
C ARG A 151 1.43 -20.93 -0.25
N PRO A 152 2.05 -19.81 -0.67
CA PRO A 152 2.01 -18.58 0.09
C PRO A 152 0.59 -17.98 0.08
N VAL A 153 0.29 -17.17 1.09
CA VAL A 153 -0.88 -16.28 1.05
C VAL A 153 -0.46 -15.05 0.27
N VAL A 154 -1.00 -14.87 -0.94
CA VAL A 154 -0.62 -13.75 -1.80
C VAL A 154 -1.59 -12.59 -1.61
N VAL A 155 -1.07 -11.45 -1.18
CA VAL A 155 -1.78 -10.17 -1.08
C VAL A 155 -1.20 -9.23 -2.14
N ILE A 156 -2.05 -8.62 -2.94
CA ILE A 156 -1.67 -7.68 -4.00
C ILE A 156 -2.38 -6.37 -3.72
N THR A 157 -1.67 -5.24 -3.72
CA THR A 157 -2.27 -3.93 -3.49
C THR A 157 -2.19 -3.07 -4.76
N SER A 158 -3.17 -2.19 -4.94
CA SER A 158 -3.18 -1.18 -6.00
C SER A 158 -3.80 0.12 -5.48
N ASN A 159 -3.23 1.25 -5.88
CA ASN A 159 -3.75 2.59 -5.57
C ASN A 159 -4.78 3.07 -6.60
N ASN A 160 -5.18 2.19 -7.53
CA ASN A 160 -6.05 2.49 -8.66
C ASN A 160 -5.48 3.61 -9.57
N GLU A 161 -4.15 3.67 -9.71
CA GLU A 161 -3.47 4.62 -10.60
C GLU A 161 -3.60 4.21 -12.08
N LYS A 162 -3.59 2.90 -12.33
CA LYS A 162 -3.81 2.31 -13.66
C LYS A 162 -4.86 1.19 -13.57
N GLU A 163 -5.60 1.01 -14.65
CA GLU A 163 -6.52 -0.12 -14.76
C GLU A 163 -5.75 -1.42 -14.91
N LEU A 164 -6.13 -2.43 -14.12
CA LEU A 164 -5.55 -3.76 -14.19
C LEU A 164 -6.33 -4.62 -15.18
N PRO A 165 -5.66 -5.47 -15.98
CA PRO A 165 -6.34 -6.31 -16.96
C PRO A 165 -7.38 -7.26 -16.35
N ASP A 166 -8.51 -7.43 -17.02
CA ASP A 166 -9.58 -8.37 -16.63
C ASP A 166 -9.09 -9.79 -16.33
N ALA A 167 -8.12 -10.27 -17.13
CA ALA A 167 -7.54 -11.60 -16.97
C ALA A 167 -6.85 -11.79 -15.62
N PHE A 168 -6.27 -10.70 -15.08
CA PHE A 168 -5.68 -10.63 -13.75
C PHE A 168 -6.74 -10.59 -12.65
N LEU A 169 -7.74 -9.71 -12.82
CA LEU A 169 -8.84 -9.55 -11.85
C LEU A 169 -9.60 -10.87 -11.63
N ARG A 170 -9.89 -11.63 -12.69
CA ARG A 170 -10.65 -12.90 -12.60
C ARG A 170 -9.94 -13.99 -11.79
N ARG A 171 -8.62 -13.91 -11.64
CA ARG A 171 -7.80 -14.90 -10.89
C ARG A 171 -7.64 -14.55 -9.42
N CYS A 172 -7.89 -13.30 -9.05
CA CYS A 172 -7.82 -12.83 -7.68
C CYS A 172 -9.21 -12.77 -7.02
N PHE A 173 -9.27 -12.93 -5.70
CA PHE A 173 -10.35 -12.33 -4.93
C PHE A 173 -10.15 -10.82 -4.93
N PHE A 174 -11.23 -10.09 -5.17
CA PHE A 174 -11.18 -8.64 -5.25
C PHE A 174 -11.89 -8.02 -4.06
N HIS A 175 -11.25 -7.05 -3.43
CA HIS A 175 -11.88 -6.19 -2.44
C HIS A 175 -11.44 -4.75 -2.62
N TYR A 176 -12.40 -3.83 -2.53
CA TYR A 176 -12.15 -2.40 -2.53
C TYR A 176 -12.30 -1.88 -1.10
N ILE A 177 -11.24 -1.23 -0.59
CA ILE A 177 -11.26 -0.56 0.70
C ILE A 177 -11.66 0.89 0.47
N ASP A 178 -12.86 1.22 0.92
CA ASP A 178 -13.35 2.59 0.96
C ASP A 178 -12.47 3.47 1.86
N PHE A 179 -12.41 4.75 1.52
CA PHE A 179 -11.77 5.70 2.41
C PHE A 179 -12.54 5.75 3.75
N PRO A 180 -11.85 5.73 4.92
CA PRO A 180 -12.53 5.67 6.22
C PRO A 180 -13.52 6.81 6.40
N ASP A 181 -14.70 6.50 6.94
CA ASP A 181 -15.66 7.52 7.36
C ASP A 181 -15.19 8.23 8.65
N LYS A 182 -15.94 9.23 9.11
CA LYS A 182 -15.55 10.02 10.27
C LYS A 182 -15.39 9.19 11.55
N GLN A 183 -16.24 8.16 11.73
CA GLN A 183 -16.17 7.30 12.90
C GLN A 183 -14.95 6.38 12.85
N THR A 184 -14.75 5.71 11.72
CA THR A 184 -13.58 4.84 11.52
C THR A 184 -12.28 5.64 11.61
N MET A 185 -12.26 6.88 11.11
CA MET A 185 -11.10 7.77 11.20
C MET A 185 -10.83 8.19 12.65
N GLN A 186 -11.87 8.42 13.46
CA GLN A 186 -11.71 8.65 14.90
C GLN A 186 -11.06 7.43 15.58
N ASP A 187 -11.56 6.23 15.29
CA ASP A 187 -11.02 4.99 15.86
C ASP A 187 -9.53 4.80 15.47
N ILE A 188 -9.17 5.13 14.23
CA ILE A 188 -7.77 5.15 13.76
C ILE A 188 -6.93 6.16 14.56
N VAL A 189 -7.43 7.38 14.75
CA VAL A 189 -6.73 8.43 15.51
C VAL A 189 -6.52 8.01 16.96
N ASP A 190 -7.52 7.39 17.60
CA ASP A 190 -7.44 6.96 19.00
C ASP A 190 -6.37 5.87 19.21
N VAL A 191 -6.19 4.98 18.22
CA VAL A 191 -5.09 3.99 18.22
C VAL A 191 -3.73 4.66 18.10
N HIS A 192 -3.60 5.67 17.24
CA HIS A 192 -2.31 6.35 17.01
C HIS A 192 -1.96 7.37 18.11
N PHE A 193 -2.96 7.99 18.74
CA PHE A 193 -2.79 9.04 19.74
C PHE A 193 -3.76 8.86 20.93
N PRO A 194 -3.51 7.90 21.83
CA PRO A 194 -4.44 7.59 22.93
C PRO A 194 -4.71 8.74 23.91
N GLU A 195 -3.80 9.72 23.98
CA GLU A 195 -3.85 10.84 24.92
C GLU A 195 -4.27 12.17 24.28
N ILE A 196 -4.65 12.17 22.99
CA ILE A 196 -4.99 13.39 22.28
C ILE A 196 -6.30 14.01 22.83
N ALA A 197 -6.36 15.34 22.90
CA ALA A 197 -7.56 16.03 23.35
C ALA A 197 -8.74 15.75 22.39
N PRO A 198 -9.90 15.24 22.86
CA PRO A 198 -11.02 14.91 21.98
C PRO A 198 -11.54 16.10 21.16
N ARG A 199 -11.45 17.31 21.73
CA ARG A 199 -11.80 18.56 21.04
C ARG A 199 -10.90 18.82 19.83
N LEU A 200 -9.60 18.55 19.95
CA LEU A 200 -8.64 18.73 18.86
C LEU A 200 -8.96 17.80 17.70
N VAL A 201 -9.18 16.51 18.01
CA VAL A 201 -9.52 15.51 16.99
C VAL A 201 -10.83 15.86 16.30
N GLY A 202 -11.88 16.18 17.06
CA GLY A 202 -13.19 16.49 16.49
C GLY A 202 -13.15 17.63 15.47
N GLN A 203 -12.42 18.72 15.79
CA GLN A 203 -12.25 19.84 14.87
C GLN A 203 -11.32 19.51 13.70
N ALA A 204 -10.23 18.79 13.94
CA ALA A 204 -9.33 18.38 12.88
C ALA A 204 -10.05 17.47 11.86
N LEU A 205 -10.83 16.50 12.33
CA LEU A 205 -11.62 15.62 11.47
C LEU A 205 -12.67 16.40 10.66
N GLU A 206 -13.36 17.36 11.27
CA GLU A 206 -14.31 18.23 10.57
C GLU A 206 -13.63 18.96 9.40
N VAL A 207 -12.52 19.65 9.67
CA VAL A 207 -11.73 20.34 8.64
C VAL A 207 -11.22 19.38 7.56
N PHE A 208 -10.74 18.21 7.97
CA PHE A 208 -10.20 17.22 7.05
C PHE A 208 -11.24 16.71 6.05
N PHE A 209 -12.44 16.37 6.53
CA PHE A 209 -13.53 15.91 5.66
C PHE A 209 -14.11 17.05 4.82
N GLU A 210 -14.27 18.27 5.37
CA GLU A 210 -14.63 19.47 4.58
C GLU A 210 -13.68 19.66 3.39
N LEU A 211 -12.37 19.51 3.63
CA LEU A 211 -11.35 19.65 2.61
C LEU A 211 -11.45 18.54 1.55
N ARG A 212 -11.72 17.28 1.94
CA ARG A 212 -11.89 16.17 0.99
C ARG A 212 -13.13 16.31 0.11
N GLU A 213 -14.16 17.00 0.60
CA GLU A 213 -15.39 17.32 -0.14
C GLU A 213 -15.27 18.58 -1.01
N ALA A 214 -14.21 19.37 -0.85
CA ALA A 214 -14.01 20.61 -1.59
C ALA A 214 -13.94 20.36 -3.11
N PRO A 215 -14.78 21.03 -3.91
CA PRO A 215 -14.82 20.83 -5.35
C PRO A 215 -13.53 21.33 -6.02
N GLY A 216 -13.02 20.55 -6.96
CA GLY A 216 -11.83 20.89 -7.76
C GLY A 216 -10.50 20.51 -7.13
N LEU A 217 -10.49 19.93 -5.92
CA LEU A 217 -9.29 19.38 -5.32
C LEU A 217 -8.81 18.16 -6.13
N LYS A 218 -7.60 18.23 -6.68
CA LYS A 218 -7.05 17.14 -7.50
C LYS A 218 -6.63 15.96 -6.65
N LYS A 219 -5.88 16.23 -5.57
CA LYS A 219 -5.42 15.20 -4.64
C LYS A 219 -6.06 15.40 -3.29
N LYS A 220 -6.99 14.49 -2.94
CA LYS A 220 -7.62 14.48 -1.62
C LYS A 220 -6.59 14.05 -0.56
N PRO A 221 -6.58 14.69 0.62
CA PRO A 221 -5.70 14.28 1.71
C PRO A 221 -6.08 12.89 2.23
N SER A 222 -5.07 12.08 2.52
CA SER A 222 -5.13 10.72 3.01
C SER A 222 -5.02 10.64 4.54
N THR A 223 -5.23 9.45 5.10
CA THR A 223 -5.04 9.18 6.53
C THR A 223 -3.65 9.58 7.02
N SER A 224 -2.59 9.32 6.25
CA SER A 224 -1.22 9.72 6.62
C SER A 224 -1.07 11.23 6.75
N GLU A 225 -1.68 11.99 5.84
CA GLU A 225 -1.64 13.46 5.87
C GLU A 225 -2.43 14.02 7.07
N LEU A 226 -3.54 13.38 7.48
CA LEU A 226 -4.24 13.71 8.72
C LEU A 226 -3.38 13.46 9.97
N VAL A 227 -2.77 12.27 10.05
CA VAL A 227 -1.92 11.87 11.19
C VAL A 227 -0.74 12.82 11.34
N ASP A 228 -0.08 13.20 10.24
CA ASP A 228 1.01 14.18 10.27
C ASP A 228 0.53 15.57 10.66
N TRP A 229 -0.65 15.99 10.19
CA TRP A 229 -1.23 17.27 10.57
C TRP A 229 -1.59 17.34 12.07
N LEU A 230 -2.13 16.26 12.64
CA LEU A 230 -2.39 16.15 14.08
C LEU A 230 -1.09 16.26 14.90
N LYS A 231 -0.01 15.59 14.48
CA LYS A 231 1.31 15.72 15.14
C LYS A 231 1.80 17.16 15.15
N LEU A 232 1.62 17.88 14.04
CA LEU A 232 2.02 19.27 13.93
C LEU A 232 1.18 20.18 14.83
N LEU A 233 -0.14 19.96 14.90
CA LEU A 233 -1.02 20.71 15.79
C LEU A 233 -0.68 20.48 17.26
N MET A 234 -0.33 19.25 17.63
CA MET A 234 0.11 18.91 19.00
C MET A 234 1.46 19.54 19.36
N ALA A 235 2.30 19.85 18.38
CA ALA A 235 3.61 20.45 18.58
C ALA A 235 3.60 21.99 18.57
N ASP A 236 2.49 22.62 18.16
CA ASP A 236 2.36 24.07 18.00
C ASP A 236 1.06 24.59 18.62
N GLU A 237 1.17 25.13 19.85
CA GLU A 237 0.04 25.70 20.58
C GLU A 237 -0.66 26.85 19.83
N LEU A 238 0.09 27.65 19.04
CA LEU A 238 -0.49 28.73 18.25
C LEU A 238 -1.32 28.17 17.09
N ALA A 239 -0.84 27.11 16.45
CA ALA A 239 -1.59 26.41 15.41
C ALA A 239 -2.86 25.76 15.98
N GLN A 240 -2.78 25.16 17.16
CA GLN A 240 -3.93 24.59 17.87
C GLN A 240 -4.96 25.67 18.24
N GLU A 241 -4.53 26.80 18.78
CA GLU A 241 -5.42 27.94 19.10
C GLU A 241 -6.07 28.50 17.82
N ALA A 242 -5.29 28.62 16.73
CA ALA A 242 -5.78 29.07 15.43
C ALA A 242 -6.84 28.13 14.83
N LEU A 243 -6.72 26.82 15.07
CA LEU A 243 -7.75 25.84 14.72
C LEU A 243 -9.02 26.05 15.55
N TYR A 244 -8.89 26.20 16.88
CA TYR A 244 -10.02 26.40 17.77
C TYR A 244 -10.82 27.68 17.50
N GLN A 245 -10.13 28.75 17.08
CA GLN A 245 -10.73 30.03 16.76
C GLN A 245 -11.11 30.16 15.27
N ARG A 246 -10.93 29.10 14.47
CA ARG A 246 -11.23 29.11 13.03
C ARG A 246 -12.71 29.37 12.78
N ASP A 247 -12.99 30.38 11.96
CA ASP A 247 -14.27 30.52 11.29
C ASP A 247 -14.24 29.62 10.03
N PRO A 248 -15.10 28.58 9.95
CA PRO A 248 -15.14 27.64 8.82
C PRO A 248 -15.26 28.33 7.45
N ALA A 249 -15.84 29.54 7.43
CA ALA A 249 -16.06 30.32 6.22
C ALA A 249 -14.92 31.30 5.85
N ARG A 250 -13.84 31.42 6.64
CA ARG A 250 -12.86 32.54 6.48
C ARG A 250 -11.38 32.18 6.45
N ALA A 251 -10.97 30.99 6.88
CA ALA A 251 -9.55 30.66 7.02
C ALA A 251 -9.19 29.27 6.46
N LEU A 252 -8.06 29.24 5.75
CA LEU A 252 -7.30 28.02 5.50
C LEU A 252 -6.98 27.38 6.85
N PRO A 253 -7.00 26.04 6.94
CA PRO A 253 -6.57 25.39 8.15
C PRO A 253 -5.11 25.76 8.48
N PRO A 254 -4.76 25.91 9.78
CA PRO A 254 -3.38 26.15 10.15
C PRO A 254 -2.52 25.00 9.63
N LEU A 255 -1.32 25.33 9.14
CA LEU A 255 -0.39 24.34 8.57
C LEU A 255 -1.01 23.51 7.43
N ALA A 256 -1.88 24.12 6.60
CA ALA A 256 -2.56 23.47 5.47
C ALA A 256 -1.63 22.69 4.51
N GLY A 257 -0.34 23.06 4.41
CA GLY A 257 0.67 22.33 3.64
C GLY A 257 0.95 20.90 4.15
N ALA A 258 0.49 20.56 5.36
CA ALA A 258 0.47 19.19 5.86
C ALA A 258 -0.59 18.35 5.13
N LEU A 259 -1.77 18.93 4.89
CA LEU A 259 -2.91 18.27 4.24
C LEU A 259 -2.83 18.33 2.71
N VAL A 260 -2.30 19.43 2.16
CA VAL A 260 -2.33 19.69 0.72
C VAL A 260 -0.91 19.73 0.17
N LYS A 261 -0.60 18.79 -0.73
CA LYS A 261 0.77 18.58 -1.25
C LYS A 261 1.01 19.11 -2.66
N ASN A 262 0.03 19.79 -3.26
CA ASN A 262 0.09 20.27 -4.64
C ASN A 262 -0.14 21.78 -4.69
N GLU A 263 0.74 22.50 -5.38
CA GLU A 263 0.69 23.96 -5.51
C GLU A 263 -0.66 24.45 -6.08
N GLN A 264 -1.21 23.73 -7.06
CA GLN A 264 -2.50 24.09 -7.65
C GLN A 264 -3.65 23.98 -6.65
N ASP A 265 -3.61 22.96 -5.78
CA ASP A 265 -4.60 22.73 -4.75
C ASP A 265 -4.45 23.78 -3.63
N THR A 266 -3.22 24.15 -3.27
CA THR A 266 -2.95 25.26 -2.33
C THR A 266 -3.50 26.58 -2.86
N GLN A 267 -3.20 26.93 -4.12
CA GLN A 267 -3.71 28.14 -4.77
C GLN A 267 -5.25 28.14 -4.88
N LEU A 268 -5.86 26.97 -5.14
CA LEU A 268 -7.31 26.82 -5.19
C LEU A 268 -7.93 27.19 -3.83
N LEU A 269 -7.39 26.65 -2.74
CA LEU A 269 -7.90 26.91 -1.41
C LEU A 269 -7.70 28.37 -0.99
N GLU A 270 -6.57 28.99 -1.34
CA GLU A 270 -6.32 30.42 -1.14
C GLU A 270 -7.37 31.29 -1.86
N ARG A 271 -7.69 30.94 -3.12
CA ARG A 271 -8.72 31.64 -3.90
C ARG A 271 -10.11 31.46 -3.30
N LEU A 272 -10.47 30.25 -2.88
CA LEU A 272 -11.74 29.96 -2.22
C LEU A 272 -11.89 30.78 -0.94
N ALA A 273 -10.85 30.79 -0.09
CA ALA A 273 -10.81 31.61 1.12
C ALA A 273 -10.93 33.11 0.81
N PHE A 274 -10.29 33.61 -0.25
CA PHE A 274 -10.39 35.01 -0.67
C PHE A 274 -11.80 35.38 -1.18
N MET A 275 -12.44 34.52 -1.97
CA MET A 275 -13.80 34.76 -2.49
C MET A 275 -14.83 34.81 -1.37
N MET A 276 -14.77 33.89 -0.40
CA MET A 276 -15.67 33.88 0.76
C MET A 276 -15.51 35.14 1.63
N ARG A 277 -14.30 35.69 1.74
CA ARG A 277 -14.06 36.98 2.42
C ARG A 277 -14.71 38.16 1.69
N ARG A 278 -14.89 38.09 0.37
CA ARG A 278 -15.43 39.17 -0.48
C ARG A 278 -16.95 39.22 -0.54
N GLN A 279 -17.65 38.07 -0.55
CA GLN A 279 -19.11 38.00 -0.67
C GLN A 279 -19.90 38.55 0.54
N ARG A 280 -19.24 38.86 1.65
CA ARG A 280 -19.87 39.35 2.88
C ARG A 280 -19.40 40.77 3.29
N ARG A 281 -18.69 41.48 2.40
CA ARG A 281 -18.47 42.94 2.50
C ARG A 281 -19.47 43.66 1.62
#